data_AF-A0A0Q0Z2I8-F1
#
_entry.id   AF-A0A0Q0Z2I8-F1
#
_cell.length_a   1.000
_cell.length_b   1.000
_cell.length_c   1.000
_cell.angle_alpha   90.00
_cell.angle_beta   90.00
_cell.angle_gamma   90.00
#
_symmetry.space_group_name_H-M   'P 1'
#
loop_
_entity.id
_entity.type
_entity.pdbx_description
1 polymer ?
#
loop_
_entity_poly.entity_id
_entity_poly.type
_entity_poly.pdbx_seq_one_letter_code
_entity_poly.pdbx_strand_id
1 'polypeptide(L)'
;MDFLLSVANFLVNEVLSVPAFLIGIITAVGLSAMNKGAGQVMGGAIKATLDFLFIRVGAGLVTAFLEPLGAMITGATGAQGVVPTNEAIMGIAQEQFGGSVAWIMILGFAVSLALERVTPMKYVFLTWHHVLFISTLLTMVLATAGYLLLGGGALRRDPAGRADGLPARHRTPPDAPNHRRRFHCYRALRHRRVRGRRRGGVPRGRQGNRAVPLYRGS
;
A
#
# COMPACT_ATOMS: atom_id res chain seq x y z
N MET A 1 9.01 23.77 32.10
CA MET A 1 9.66 23.15 30.92
C MET A 1 8.69 22.26 30.15
N ASP A 2 7.54 21.92 30.75
CA ASP A 2 6.49 21.07 30.15
C ASP A 2 5.66 21.80 29.08
N PHE A 3 5.50 23.11 29.17
CA PHE A 3 4.78 23.89 28.15
C PHE A 3 5.49 23.85 26.79
N LEU A 4 6.82 24.03 26.77
CA LEU A 4 7.61 23.94 25.53
C LEU A 4 7.59 22.52 24.96
N LEU A 5 7.67 21.49 25.82
CA LEU A 5 7.57 20.10 25.40
C LEU A 5 6.16 19.77 24.91
N SER A 6 5.11 20.31 25.52
CA SER A 6 3.72 20.13 25.09
C SER A 6 3.43 20.81 23.75
N VAL A 7 3.94 22.03 23.55
CA VAL A 7 3.82 22.76 22.28
C VAL A 7 4.64 22.05 21.20
N ALA A 8 5.86 21.60 21.50
CA ALA A 8 6.68 20.84 20.55
C ALA A 8 6.04 19.50 20.18
N ASN A 9 5.50 18.75 21.15
CA ASN A 9 4.79 17.51 20.88
C ASN A 9 3.51 17.74 20.08
N PHE A 10 2.76 18.81 20.35
CA PHE A 10 1.59 19.17 19.57
C PHE A 10 1.97 19.53 18.12
N LEU A 11 2.99 20.37 17.96
CA LEU A 11 3.45 20.79 16.63
C LEU A 11 3.97 19.59 15.81
N VAL A 12 4.72 18.69 16.45
CA VAL A 12 5.26 17.51 15.77
C VAL A 12 4.19 16.46 15.49
N ASN A 13 3.33 16.14 16.45
CA ASN A 13 2.39 15.03 16.28
C ASN A 13 1.12 15.43 15.52
N GLU A 14 0.64 16.66 15.64
CA GLU A 14 -0.61 17.10 14.99
C GLU A 14 -0.36 17.90 13.72
N VAL A 15 0.67 18.76 13.68
CA VAL A 15 0.92 19.64 12.52
C VAL A 15 1.86 18.99 11.51
N LEU A 16 2.97 18.38 11.96
CA LEU A 16 3.92 17.73 11.03
C LEU A 16 3.40 16.39 10.48
N SER A 17 2.57 15.66 11.24
CA SER A 17 2.00 14.37 10.78
C SER A 17 0.97 14.51 9.67
N VAL A 18 0.48 15.73 9.40
CA VAL A 18 -0.42 16.03 8.30
C VAL A 18 0.40 16.65 7.16
N PRO A 19 0.62 15.92 6.05
CA PRO A 19 1.50 16.39 4.97
C PRO A 19 1.07 17.73 4.36
N ALA A 20 -0.22 18.02 4.33
CA ALA A 20 -0.77 19.28 3.80
C ALA A 20 -0.18 20.52 4.51
N PHE A 21 -0.16 20.50 5.84
CA PHE A 21 0.37 21.62 6.63
C PHE A 21 1.88 21.75 6.50
N LEU A 22 2.58 20.61 6.44
CA LEU A 22 4.02 20.57 6.23
C LEU A 22 4.42 21.24 4.90
N ILE A 23 3.70 20.97 3.82
CA ILE A 23 3.94 21.59 2.50
C ILE A 23 3.72 23.11 2.55
N GLY A 24 2.65 23.56 3.21
CA GLY A 24 2.36 24.98 3.40
C GLY A 24 3.46 25.70 4.17
N ILE A 25 3.94 25.09 5.27
CA ILE A 25 5.01 25.65 6.10
C ILE A 25 6.33 25.72 5.31
N ILE A 26 6.73 24.66 4.62
CA ILE A 26 8.00 24.69 3.89
C ILE A 26 7.93 25.69 2.72
N THR A 27 6.78 25.84 2.07
CA THR A 27 6.58 26.88 1.05
C THR A 27 6.67 28.28 1.66
N ALA A 28 6.08 28.51 2.83
CA ALA A 28 6.20 29.79 3.54
C ALA A 28 7.67 30.10 3.89
N VAL A 29 8.40 29.13 4.44
CA VAL A 29 9.82 29.26 4.79
C VAL A 29 10.67 29.52 3.54
N GLY A 30 10.43 28.79 2.45
CA GLY A 30 11.15 28.98 1.19
C GLY A 30 10.92 30.36 0.57
N LEU A 31 9.68 30.85 0.56
CA LEU A 31 9.35 32.20 0.06
C LEU A 31 9.90 33.30 0.97
N SER A 32 9.90 33.08 2.29
CA SER A 32 10.50 34.01 3.24
C SER A 32 12.02 34.07 3.09
N ALA A 33 12.69 32.93 2.85
CA ALA A 33 14.13 32.88 2.62
C ALA A 33 14.53 33.59 1.32
N MET A 34 13.64 33.63 0.34
CA MET A 34 13.80 34.41 -0.90
C MET A 34 13.43 35.89 -0.76
N ASN A 35 13.21 36.41 0.46
CA ASN A 35 12.82 37.79 0.75
C ASN A 35 11.59 38.26 -0.07
N LYS A 36 10.62 37.36 -0.29
CA LYS A 36 9.35 37.72 -0.92
C LYS A 36 8.45 38.49 0.06
N GLY A 37 7.59 39.36 -0.47
CA GLY A 37 6.69 40.17 0.37
C GLY A 37 5.73 39.30 1.19
N ALA A 38 5.34 39.75 2.39
CA ALA A 38 4.52 38.97 3.32
C ALA A 38 3.22 38.42 2.69
N GLY A 39 2.56 39.19 1.81
CA GLY A 39 1.38 38.71 1.08
C GLY A 39 1.69 37.58 0.09
N GLN A 40 2.86 37.59 -0.55
CA GLN A 40 3.30 36.52 -1.44
C GLN A 40 3.66 35.25 -0.66
N VAL A 41 4.27 35.40 0.52
CA VAL A 41 4.60 34.27 1.41
C VAL A 41 3.31 33.57 1.86
N MET A 42 2.35 34.34 2.38
CA MET A 42 1.09 33.78 2.88
C MET A 42 0.22 33.24 1.75
N GLY A 43 0.12 33.96 0.63
CA GLY A 43 -0.59 33.48 -0.56
C GLY A 43 0.02 32.22 -1.16
N GLY A 44 1.36 32.12 -1.18
CA GLY A 44 2.08 30.94 -1.64
C GLY A 44 1.88 29.73 -0.73
N ALA A 45 1.93 29.94 0.59
CA ALA A 45 1.67 28.89 1.58
C ALA A 45 0.24 28.33 1.47
N ILE A 46 -0.78 29.20 1.40
CA ILE A 46 -2.17 28.80 1.23
C ILE A 46 -2.36 28.06 -0.09
N LYS A 47 -1.79 28.59 -1.19
CA LYS A 47 -1.85 27.93 -2.50
C LYS A 47 -1.26 26.52 -2.45
N ALA A 48 -0.11 26.34 -1.81
CA ALA A 48 0.54 25.04 -1.72
C ALA A 48 -0.27 24.04 -0.88
N THR A 49 -0.85 24.48 0.24
CA THR A 49 -1.73 23.64 1.06
C THR A 49 -3.00 23.24 0.30
N LEU A 50 -3.63 24.19 -0.41
CA LEU A 50 -4.82 23.93 -1.21
C LEU A 50 -4.56 22.97 -2.36
N ASP A 51 -3.43 23.13 -3.06
CA ASP A 51 -3.03 22.26 -4.15
C ASP A 51 -2.93 20.79 -3.70
N PHE A 52 -2.27 20.55 -2.56
CA PHE A 52 -2.21 19.20 -1.97
C PHE A 52 -3.60 18.68 -1.57
N LEU A 53 -4.45 19.53 -0.99
CA LEU A 53 -5.82 19.13 -0.61
C LEU A 53 -6.65 18.73 -1.84
N PHE A 54 -6.57 19.48 -2.94
CA PHE A 54 -7.26 19.15 -4.18
C PHE A 54 -6.76 17.85 -4.81
N ILE A 55 -5.44 17.61 -4.80
CA ILE A 55 -4.88 16.33 -5.27
C ILE A 55 -5.43 15.17 -4.42
N ARG A 56 -5.45 15.31 -3.09
CA ARG A 56 -5.98 14.28 -2.19
C ARG A 56 -7.45 13.99 -2.46
N VAL A 57 -8.27 15.03 -2.64
CA VAL A 57 -9.70 14.87 -2.97
C VAL A 57 -9.88 14.21 -4.34
N GLY A 58 -9.13 14.66 -5.35
CA GLY A 58 -9.16 14.07 -6.69
C GLY A 58 -8.76 12.60 -6.69
N ALA A 59 -7.73 12.24 -5.94
CA ALA A 59 -7.30 10.85 -5.74
C ALA A 59 -8.42 9.99 -5.15
N GLY A 60 -9.07 10.47 -4.08
CA GLY A 60 -10.20 9.78 -3.45
C GLY A 60 -11.37 9.57 -4.40
N LEU A 61 -11.70 10.58 -5.20
CA LEU A 61 -12.76 10.50 -6.20
C LEU A 61 -12.42 9.47 -7.28
N VAL A 62 -11.19 9.49 -7.79
CA VAL A 62 -10.72 8.52 -8.80
C VAL A 62 -10.75 7.10 -8.22
N THR A 63 -10.31 6.89 -6.97
CA THR A 63 -10.38 5.57 -6.33
C THR A 63 -11.79 5.04 -6.19
N ALA A 64 -12.76 5.90 -5.85
CA ALA A 64 -14.15 5.52 -5.70
C ALA A 64 -14.77 5.02 -7.02
N PHE A 65 -14.30 5.54 -8.17
CA PHE A 65 -14.71 5.03 -9.48
C PHE A 65 -13.96 3.76 -9.89
N LEU A 66 -12.70 3.60 -9.46
CA LEU A 66 -11.87 2.47 -9.82
C LEU A 66 -12.15 1.21 -9.00
N GLU A 67 -12.65 1.33 -7.78
CA GLU A 67 -13.02 0.21 -6.92
C GLU A 67 -14.10 -0.72 -7.54
N PRO A 68 -15.26 -0.20 -8.00
CA PRO A 68 -16.26 -1.06 -8.67
C PRO A 68 -15.76 -1.62 -10.01
N LEU A 69 -14.94 -0.86 -10.74
CA LEU A 69 -14.30 -1.34 -11.97
C LEU A 69 -13.35 -2.53 -11.68
N GLY A 70 -12.55 -2.42 -10.61
CA GLY A 70 -11.67 -3.49 -10.15
C GLY A 70 -12.44 -4.75 -9.74
N ALA A 71 -13.59 -4.59 -9.08
CA ALA A 71 -14.48 -5.70 -8.73
C ALA A 71 -15.05 -6.41 -9.97
N MET A 72 -15.46 -5.65 -10.99
CA MET A 72 -15.94 -6.22 -12.27
C MET A 72 -14.84 -6.98 -13.00
N ILE A 73 -13.62 -6.42 -13.07
CA ILE A 73 -12.47 -7.08 -13.72
C ILE A 73 -12.07 -8.35 -12.95
N THR A 74 -12.04 -8.29 -11.61
CA THR A 74 -11.73 -9.45 -10.77
C THR A 74 -12.77 -10.55 -10.92
N GLY A 75 -14.06 -10.18 -10.98
CA GLY A 75 -15.16 -11.12 -11.23
C GLY A 75 -15.12 -11.78 -12.62
N ALA A 76 -14.64 -11.06 -13.64
CA ALA A 76 -14.56 -11.55 -15.02
C ALA A 76 -13.28 -12.35 -15.31
N THR A 77 -12.16 -12.03 -14.66
CA THR A 77 -10.83 -12.60 -14.99
C THR A 77 -10.23 -13.47 -13.89
N GLY A 78 -10.79 -13.46 -12.67
CA GLY A 78 -10.24 -14.18 -11.52
C GLY A 78 -8.89 -13.65 -11.02
N ALA A 79 -8.31 -12.64 -11.67
CA ALA A 79 -7.09 -11.98 -11.24
C ALA A 79 -7.43 -10.89 -10.21
N GLN A 80 -6.74 -10.87 -9.07
CA GLN A 80 -6.88 -9.77 -8.11
C GLN A 80 -6.29 -8.50 -8.73
N GLY A 81 -7.17 -7.64 -9.25
CA GLY A 81 -6.78 -6.38 -9.87
C GLY A 81 -6.87 -5.24 -8.87
N VAL A 82 -5.77 -4.90 -8.20
CA VAL A 82 -5.63 -3.56 -7.63
C VAL A 82 -5.45 -2.60 -8.80
N VAL A 83 -6.28 -1.55 -8.91
CA VAL A 83 -6.05 -0.56 -9.97
C VAL A 83 -4.87 0.31 -9.56
N PRO A 84 -3.73 0.26 -10.29
CA PRO A 84 -2.53 0.98 -9.91
C PRO A 84 -2.74 2.47 -10.18
N THR A 85 -3.19 3.19 -9.16
CA THR A 85 -3.20 4.65 -9.13
C THR A 85 -2.22 5.09 -8.06
N ASN A 86 -1.18 5.83 -8.48
CA ASN A 86 -0.07 6.21 -7.60
C ASN A 86 -0.59 7.01 -6.40
N GLU A 87 -1.55 7.89 -6.66
CA GLU A 87 -2.19 8.76 -5.67
C GLU A 87 -3.03 7.96 -4.66
N ALA A 88 -3.70 6.90 -5.11
CA ALA A 88 -4.51 6.04 -4.25
C ALA A 88 -3.66 5.24 -3.26
N ILE A 89 -2.63 4.57 -3.79
CA ILE A 89 -1.71 3.76 -3.00
C ILE A 89 -0.98 4.67 -2.01
N MET A 90 -0.54 5.84 -2.46
CA MET A 90 0.07 6.85 -1.59
C MET A 90 -0.91 7.36 -0.54
N GLY A 91 -2.18 7.63 -0.87
CA GLY A 91 -3.20 8.05 0.08
C GLY A 91 -3.40 7.06 1.22
N ILE A 92 -3.56 5.77 0.87
CA ILE A 92 -3.68 4.67 1.85
C ILE A 92 -2.40 4.55 2.70
N ALA A 93 -1.23 4.67 2.07
CA ALA A 93 0.05 4.64 2.76
C ALA A 93 0.22 5.80 3.75
N GLN A 94 -0.26 7.00 3.41
CA GLN A 94 -0.17 8.17 4.27
C GLN A 94 -1.11 8.10 5.47
N GLU A 95 -2.28 7.46 5.33
CA GLU A 95 -3.15 7.21 6.48
C GLU A 95 -2.49 6.32 7.53
N GLN A 96 -1.65 5.36 7.10
CA GLN A 96 -0.96 4.44 7.99
C GLN A 96 0.40 4.95 8.47
N PHE A 97 1.13 5.68 7.63
CA PHE A 97 2.53 6.04 7.87
C PHE A 97 2.81 7.54 7.82
N GLY A 98 1.79 8.40 7.82
CA GLY A 98 1.91 9.86 7.61
C GLY A 98 3.00 10.54 8.46
N GLY A 99 3.10 10.18 9.74
CA GLY A 99 4.15 10.70 10.62
C GLY A 99 5.57 10.31 10.19
N SER A 100 5.80 9.05 9.80
CA SER A 100 7.10 8.60 9.29
C SER A 100 7.44 9.20 7.92
N VAL A 101 6.43 9.35 7.06
CA VAL A 101 6.56 10.03 5.77
C VAL A 101 7.00 11.48 5.97
N ALA A 102 6.39 12.19 6.92
CA ALA A 102 6.73 13.58 7.23
C ALA A 102 8.20 13.72 7.68
N TRP A 103 8.68 12.83 8.57
CA TRP A 103 10.07 12.85 9.02
C TRP A 103 11.07 12.57 7.89
N ILE A 104 10.78 11.56 7.05
CA ILE A 104 11.62 11.25 5.89
C ILE A 104 11.62 12.40 4.89
N MET A 105 10.48 13.07 4.70
CA MET A 105 10.37 14.23 3.82
C MET A 105 11.21 15.41 4.32
N ILE A 106 11.13 15.73 5.62
CA ILE A 106 11.95 16.79 6.24
C ILE A 106 13.44 16.45 6.12
N LEU A 107 13.83 15.22 6.42
CA LEU A 107 15.21 14.77 6.34
C LEU A 107 15.72 14.80 4.89
N GLY A 108 14.94 14.31 3.93
CA GLY A 108 15.28 14.33 2.51
C GLY A 108 15.43 15.75 1.97
N PHE A 109 14.55 16.67 2.40
CA PHE A 109 14.67 18.08 2.04
C PHE A 109 15.90 18.74 2.67
N ALA A 110 16.18 18.48 3.95
CA ALA A 110 17.38 18.97 4.62
C ALA A 110 18.67 18.47 3.96
N VAL A 111 18.72 17.18 3.57
CA VAL A 111 19.83 16.59 2.82
C VAL A 111 19.98 17.26 1.46
N SER A 112 18.88 17.57 0.76
CA SER A 112 18.94 18.26 -0.53
C SER A 112 19.58 19.65 -0.43
N LEU A 113 19.26 20.41 0.64
CA LEU A 113 19.87 21.70 0.93
C LEU A 113 21.35 21.57 1.33
N ALA A 114 21.70 20.55 2.11
CA ALA A 114 23.08 20.28 2.48
C ALA A 114 23.94 19.93 1.25
N LEU A 115 23.41 19.10 0.34
CA LEU A 115 24.08 18.72 -0.90
C LEU A 115 24.27 19.90 -1.85
N GLU A 116 23.29 20.82 -1.93
CA GLU A 116 23.42 22.07 -2.70
C GLU A 116 24.61 22.92 -2.21
N ARG A 117 24.88 22.91 -0.90
CA ARG A 117 25.97 23.69 -0.33
C ARG A 117 27.35 23.07 -0.55
N VAL A 118 27.42 21.75 -0.70
CA VAL A 118 28.69 20.99 -0.90
C VAL A 118 29.01 20.79 -2.39
N THR A 119 28.00 20.69 -3.24
CA THR A 119 28.16 20.31 -4.66
C THR A 119 27.99 21.53 -5.57
N PRO A 120 28.80 21.71 -6.64
CA PRO A 120 28.65 22.83 -7.57
C PRO A 120 27.37 22.78 -8.43
N MET A 121 26.58 21.70 -8.36
CA MET A 121 25.30 21.55 -9.05
C MET A 121 24.16 22.05 -8.15
N LYS A 122 23.58 23.20 -8.51
CA LYS A 122 22.46 23.82 -7.78
C LYS A 122 21.13 23.20 -8.17
N TYR A 123 20.77 22.09 -7.53
CA TYR A 123 19.46 21.47 -7.70
C TYR A 123 18.81 21.21 -6.34
N VAL A 124 17.67 21.87 -6.11
CA VAL A 124 16.80 21.65 -4.94
C VAL A 124 15.45 21.16 -5.47
N PHE A 125 15.00 20.01 -4.99
CA PHE A 125 13.69 19.46 -5.36
C PHE A 125 12.58 20.26 -4.68
N LEU A 126 12.02 21.22 -5.42
CA LEU A 126 10.98 22.12 -4.92
C LEU A 126 9.55 21.60 -5.16
N THR A 127 9.39 20.47 -5.84
CA THR A 127 8.08 19.86 -6.16
C THR A 127 7.57 18.96 -5.04
N TRP A 128 6.83 19.57 -4.11
CA TRP A 128 6.38 18.90 -2.88
C TRP A 128 5.58 17.61 -3.09
N HIS A 129 4.71 17.53 -4.11
CA HIS A 129 3.93 16.32 -4.39
C HIS A 129 4.85 15.13 -4.71
N HIS A 130 5.90 15.36 -5.50
CA HIS A 130 6.86 14.32 -5.87
C HIS A 130 7.74 13.92 -4.70
N VAL A 131 8.22 14.88 -3.91
CA VAL A 131 8.99 14.59 -2.70
C VAL A 131 8.17 13.76 -1.73
N LEU A 132 6.88 14.06 -1.61
CA LEU A 132 5.93 13.32 -0.78
C LEU A 132 5.67 11.90 -1.34
N PHE A 133 5.54 11.72 -2.65
CA PHE A 133 5.49 10.39 -3.29
C PHE A 133 6.73 9.56 -3.00
N ILE A 134 7.93 10.11 -3.27
CA ILE A 134 9.20 9.42 -3.09
C ILE A 134 9.40 9.09 -1.60
N SER A 135 9.06 10.00 -0.70
CA SER A 135 9.13 9.77 0.75
C SER A 135 8.17 8.69 1.20
N THR A 136 6.95 8.64 0.64
CA THR A 136 5.95 7.62 0.98
C THR A 136 6.39 6.23 0.52
N LEU A 137 6.88 6.10 -0.72
CA LEU A 137 7.41 4.84 -1.24
C LEU A 137 8.65 4.39 -0.45
N LEU A 138 9.55 5.32 -0.14
CA LEU A 138 10.72 5.02 0.70
C LEU A 138 10.29 4.53 2.08
N THR A 139 9.28 5.17 2.69
CA THR A 139 8.73 4.77 3.99
C THR A 139 8.15 3.36 3.93
N MET A 140 7.42 2.99 2.88
CA MET A 140 6.87 1.64 2.73
C MET A 140 7.97 0.58 2.57
N VAL A 141 9.02 0.88 1.81
CA VAL A 141 10.17 -0.04 1.66
C VAL A 141 10.92 -0.19 2.98
N LEU A 142 11.12 0.91 3.72
CA LEU A 142 11.75 0.86 5.05
C LEU A 142 10.88 0.08 6.05
N ALA A 143 9.57 0.31 6.04
CA ALA A 143 8.61 -0.38 6.89
C ALA A 143 8.61 -1.89 6.65
N THR A 144 8.67 -2.32 5.39
CA THR A 144 8.78 -3.76 5.04
C THR A 144 10.13 -4.36 5.43
N ALA A 145 11.20 -3.57 5.43
CA ALA A 145 12.51 -3.95 5.94
C ALA A 145 12.63 -3.95 7.49
N GLY A 146 11.57 -3.55 8.21
CA GLY A 146 11.53 -3.51 9.68
C GLY A 146 12.14 -2.24 10.30
N TYR A 147 12.48 -1.24 9.48
CA TYR A 147 12.99 0.05 9.93
C TYR A 147 11.87 1.09 9.81
N LEU A 148 11.38 1.62 10.92
CA LEU A 148 10.42 2.73 10.87
C LEU A 148 11.01 3.93 11.61
N LEU A 149 11.13 5.05 10.89
CA LEU A 149 11.52 6.33 11.48
C LEU A 149 10.29 6.92 12.18
N LEU A 150 10.19 6.70 13.49
CA LEU A 150 9.25 7.39 14.37
C LEU A 150 10.08 8.33 15.26
N GLY A 151 9.99 9.63 15.02
CA GLY A 151 10.55 10.64 15.93
C GLY A 151 12.08 10.63 16.05
N GLY A 152 12.80 10.74 14.92
CA GLY A 152 14.25 10.97 14.92
C GLY A 152 15.15 9.76 15.23
N GLY A 153 14.58 8.60 15.60
CA GLY A 153 15.30 7.34 15.78
C GLY A 153 14.80 6.26 14.81
N ALA A 154 15.74 5.53 14.19
CA ALA A 154 15.44 4.31 13.46
C ALA A 154 15.19 3.18 14.47
N LEU A 155 13.98 3.09 15.00
CA LEU A 155 13.63 1.98 15.90
C LEU A 155 13.22 0.78 15.04
N ARG A 156 13.98 -0.31 15.19
CA ARG A 156 13.67 -1.60 14.60
C ARG A 156 12.30 -2.03 15.13
N ARG A 157 11.29 -2.02 14.26
CA ARG A 157 10.02 -2.67 14.59
C ARG A 157 10.27 -4.15 14.34
N ASP A 158 10.57 -4.90 15.40
CA ASP A 158 10.53 -6.35 15.29
C ASP A 158 9.13 -6.72 14.77
N PRO A 159 9.01 -7.52 13.69
CA PRO A 159 7.73 -7.89 13.11
C PRO A 159 6.89 -8.82 14.02
N ALA A 160 7.29 -9.02 15.28
CA ALA A 160 6.61 -9.85 16.26
C ALA A 160 5.75 -9.01 17.18
N GLY A 161 4.60 -8.53 16.68
CA GLY A 161 3.66 -7.76 17.50
C GLY A 161 2.20 -7.74 17.03
N ARG A 162 1.83 -8.56 16.03
CA ARG A 162 0.41 -8.79 15.70
C ARG A 162 0.21 -10.11 14.94
N ALA A 163 0.31 -11.21 15.68
CA ALA A 163 -0.40 -12.45 15.37
C ALA A 163 -1.46 -12.79 16.46
N ASP A 164 -1.77 -11.84 17.35
CA ASP A 164 -2.85 -11.97 18.34
C ASP A 164 -4.00 -11.04 17.94
N GLY A 165 -5.03 -11.63 17.34
CA GLY A 165 -6.17 -10.91 16.78
C GLY A 165 -6.71 -11.46 15.47
N LEU A 166 -6.20 -12.59 14.98
CA LEU A 166 -6.95 -13.39 14.02
C LEU A 166 -8.22 -13.87 14.76
N PRO A 167 -9.45 -13.54 14.32
CA PRO A 167 -10.61 -14.27 14.79
C PRO A 167 -10.32 -15.74 14.50
N ALA A 168 -10.48 -16.57 15.54
CA ALA A 168 -10.21 -17.98 15.51
C ALA A 168 -10.55 -18.55 14.14
N ARG A 169 -9.53 -19.07 13.44
CA ARG A 169 -9.74 -20.02 12.35
C ARG A 169 -10.90 -20.88 12.78
N HIS A 170 -11.93 -20.96 11.92
CA HIS A 170 -12.95 -21.99 11.99
C HIS A 170 -12.26 -23.27 12.48
N ARG A 171 -12.51 -23.63 13.74
CA ARG A 171 -12.25 -24.98 14.21
C ARG A 171 -13.10 -25.82 13.26
N THR A 172 -12.45 -26.47 12.30
CA THR A 172 -13.08 -27.62 11.66
C THR A 172 -13.52 -28.52 12.81
N PRO A 173 -14.79 -28.95 12.83
CA PRO A 173 -15.32 -29.76 13.93
C PRO A 173 -14.42 -30.99 14.13
N PRO A 174 -14.31 -31.50 15.37
CA PRO A 174 -13.43 -32.62 15.68
C PRO A 174 -14.09 -33.93 15.22
N ASP A 175 -14.30 -34.08 13.91
CA ASP A 175 -14.78 -35.32 13.29
C ASP A 175 -14.38 -35.34 11.81
N ALA A 176 -13.12 -35.64 11.54
CA ALA A 176 -12.67 -36.07 10.21
C ALA A 176 -11.58 -37.15 10.35
N PRO A 177 -11.79 -38.37 9.82
CA PRO A 177 -10.90 -39.49 10.05
C PRO A 177 -9.53 -39.28 9.39
N ASN A 178 -8.51 -39.49 10.23
CA ASN A 178 -7.08 -39.32 9.99
C ASN A 178 -6.60 -39.86 8.60
N HIS A 179 -6.30 -38.93 7.68
CA HIS A 179 -5.82 -39.23 6.33
C HIS A 179 -4.40 -39.82 6.26
N ARG A 180 -3.66 -39.94 7.37
CA ARG A 180 -2.35 -40.61 7.40
C ARG A 180 -2.42 -42.14 7.36
N ARG A 181 -3.60 -42.76 7.57
CA ARG A 181 -3.77 -44.23 7.43
C ARG A 181 -4.16 -44.69 6.02
N ARG A 182 -4.57 -43.78 5.12
CA ARG A 182 -5.01 -44.14 3.75
C ARG A 182 -3.87 -44.47 2.78
N PHE A 183 -2.66 -43.95 3.00
CA PHE A 183 -1.51 -44.27 2.14
C PHE A 183 -0.98 -45.71 2.35
N HIS A 184 -1.10 -46.27 3.54
CA HIS A 184 -0.70 -47.67 3.80
C HIS A 184 -1.68 -48.70 3.21
N CYS A 185 -2.98 -48.37 3.11
CA CYS A 185 -3.98 -49.29 2.56
C CYS A 185 -3.99 -49.32 1.01
N TYR A 186 -3.63 -48.22 0.35
CA TYR A 186 -3.56 -48.19 -1.12
C TYR A 186 -2.36 -48.97 -1.70
N ARG A 187 -1.26 -49.09 -0.95
CA ARG A 187 -0.10 -49.91 -1.34
C ARG A 187 -0.38 -51.42 -1.21
N ALA A 188 -1.28 -51.83 -0.32
CA ALA A 188 -1.68 -53.24 -0.15
C ALA A 188 -2.73 -53.70 -1.18
N LEU A 189 -3.60 -52.81 -1.67
CA LEU A 189 -4.67 -53.16 -2.63
C LEU A 189 -4.22 -53.15 -4.10
N ARG A 190 -3.07 -52.52 -4.43
CA ARG A 190 -2.53 -52.54 -5.81
C ARG A 190 -1.95 -53.90 -6.22
N HIS A 191 -1.58 -54.75 -5.26
CA HIS A 191 -1.07 -56.10 -5.54
C HIS A 191 -2.14 -57.19 -5.67
N ARG A 192 -3.39 -56.96 -5.25
CA ARG A 192 -4.50 -57.93 -5.45
C ARG A 192 -5.31 -57.71 -6.73
N ARG A 193 -5.23 -56.53 -7.37
CA ARG A 193 -6.01 -56.20 -8.59
C ARG A 193 -5.33 -56.51 -9.93
N VAL A 194 -4.17 -57.18 -9.94
CA VAL A 194 -3.52 -57.65 -11.19
C VAL A 194 -3.85 -59.13 -11.50
N ARG A 195 -4.54 -59.85 -10.61
CA ARG A 195 -4.90 -61.27 -10.82
C ARG A 195 -6.37 -61.56 -11.15
N GLY A 196 -7.20 -60.55 -11.43
CA GLY A 196 -8.66 -60.72 -11.49
C GLY A 196 -9.41 -60.00 -12.61
N ARG A 197 -8.82 -59.78 -13.79
CA ARG A 197 -9.55 -59.27 -14.98
C ARG A 197 -9.19 -60.06 -16.24
N ARG A 198 -9.67 -61.29 -16.32
CA ARG A 198 -10.10 -61.89 -17.59
C ARG A 198 -11.60 -62.15 -17.44
N ARG A 199 -12.38 -61.67 -18.42
CA ARG A 199 -13.81 -61.91 -18.73
C ARG A 199 -14.75 -60.71 -18.54
N GLY A 200 -15.51 -60.45 -19.62
CA GLY A 200 -16.62 -59.50 -19.76
C GLY A 200 -16.15 -58.09 -20.11
N GLY A 201 -16.31 -57.55 -21.33
CA GLY A 201 -17.46 -57.59 -22.23
C GLY A 201 -17.94 -56.14 -22.38
N VAL A 202 -17.61 -55.48 -23.50
CA VAL A 202 -17.90 -54.07 -23.78
C VAL A 202 -19.11 -53.96 -24.71
N PRO A 203 -20.13 -53.16 -24.39
CA PRO A 203 -21.04 -52.61 -25.40
C PRO A 203 -20.75 -51.12 -25.65
N ARG A 204 -20.67 -50.78 -26.94
CA ARG A 204 -20.66 -49.44 -27.54
C ARG A 204 -22.02 -48.75 -27.37
N GLY A 205 -22.04 -47.42 -27.25
CA GLY A 205 -23.27 -46.63 -27.43
C GLY A 205 -23.06 -45.11 -27.53
N ARG A 206 -23.21 -44.58 -28.76
CA ARG A 206 -23.65 -43.22 -29.21
C ARG A 206 -23.09 -41.98 -28.49
N GLN A 207 -22.25 -41.13 -29.11
CA GLN A 207 -22.50 -40.21 -30.25
C GLN A 207 -23.53 -39.10 -29.92
N GLY A 208 -23.05 -37.87 -29.77
CA GLY A 208 -23.85 -36.68 -29.44
C GLY A 208 -23.05 -35.39 -29.52
N ASN A 209 -22.68 -35.05 -30.75
CA ASN A 209 -22.04 -33.82 -31.21
C ASN A 209 -22.96 -32.60 -30.94
N ARG A 210 -22.44 -31.50 -30.38
CA ARG A 210 -22.92 -30.13 -30.69
C ARG A 210 -21.90 -29.08 -30.26
N ALA A 211 -21.44 -28.35 -31.27
CA ALA A 211 -20.51 -27.24 -31.20
C ALA A 211 -21.27 -25.95 -31.56
N VAL A 212 -21.02 -24.85 -30.79
CA VAL A 212 -21.07 -23.39 -31.12
C VAL A 212 -22.39 -22.81 -31.71
N PRO A 213 -22.64 -21.49 -31.92
CA PRO A 213 -21.91 -20.25 -31.55
C PRO A 213 -22.76 -18.96 -31.21
N LEU A 214 -22.01 -17.87 -30.91
CA LEU A 214 -22.14 -16.47 -31.42
C LEU A 214 -22.96 -15.37 -30.71
N TYR A 215 -22.27 -14.22 -30.63
CA TYR A 215 -22.59 -12.84 -30.24
C TYR A 215 -23.70 -12.16 -31.06
N ARG A 216 -24.53 -11.32 -30.41
CA ARG A 216 -25.30 -10.18 -30.95
C ARG A 216 -25.74 -9.33 -29.74
N GLY A 217 -25.52 -8.03 -29.59
CA GLY A 217 -25.31 -6.97 -30.57
C GLY A 217 -26.64 -6.24 -30.84
N SER A 218 -26.99 -5.30 -29.97
CA SER A 218 -27.96 -4.19 -30.20
C SER A 218 -27.87 -3.20 -29.06
#